data_AF-A0A960U5C1-F1
#
_entry.id   AF-A0A960U5C1-F1
#
_cell.length_a   1.000
_cell.length_b   1.000
_cell.length_c   1.000
_cell.angle_alpha   90.00
_cell.angle_beta   90.00
_cell.angle_gamma   90.00
#
_symmetry.space_group_name_H-M   'P 1'
#
loop_
_entity.id
_entity.type
_entity.pdbx_description
1 polymer ?
#
loop_
_entity_poly.entity_id
_entity_poly.type
_entity_poly.pdbx_seq_one_letter_code
_entity_poly.pdbx_strand_id
1 'polypeptide(L)'
;YLRADSLEVFLMDNQSEIEQWKYRFNEFLKKYKENNLSSEEVLEKSFEFFLQWKHDIIETSNNLAVSLLKFPQQIQNVVESKDRLLTISDRNASTSQDLASSSEELEANLDRILENTENANRIAERTERNAREIGHNLDRLQNLTKNLNADSIQLKSDNSQMLSEIQNLNHFTGELALSIRDIREISDTTKILAVNALIESAHAGEMGKGFAVVADRVSELSKKTKSIVEDINEKFLTLFEKLKSWSQILLQQIGNVDGNIDNLNHILESIEANSQKLSDTQESFIEIQSVYKDIQLALKEIRNGSDILTKSSIHLSDSSTKIQEESVYINEQLEFISEEIQDVVRSITNQNASWLHEFILARKHDHVLWVRDLEKAIQDQDIHSIPEMDHRKCKLGMWYYSAAIKDPRQEKVHRSMEEPHMRLHSAAKIICEFIKEGNLEAIEREREKLAENYKNIISCFHDYETYLESRILEKLS
;
A
#
# COMPACT_ATOMS: atom_id res chain seq x y z
N TYR A 1 60.40 -40.86 4.95
CA TYR A 1 59.79 -40.00 3.93
C TYR A 1 58.61 -39.16 4.41
N LEU A 2 58.07 -39.32 5.63
CA LEU A 2 57.02 -38.44 6.21
C LEU A 2 57.52 -37.53 7.37
N ARG A 3 58.84 -37.38 7.55
CA ARG A 3 59.45 -36.51 8.58
C ARG A 3 60.03 -35.20 8.03
N ALA A 4 60.19 -35.10 6.71
CA ALA A 4 60.81 -33.93 6.06
C ALA A 4 59.77 -32.85 5.77
N ASP A 5 58.60 -33.24 5.24
CA ASP A 5 57.60 -32.30 4.73
C ASP A 5 56.95 -31.43 5.83
N SER A 6 56.73 -31.96 7.04
CA SER A 6 56.17 -31.16 8.14
C SER A 6 57.16 -30.14 8.71
N LEU A 7 58.45 -30.47 8.67
CA LEU A 7 59.52 -29.55 9.06
C LEU A 7 59.75 -28.55 7.92
N GLU A 8 59.72 -28.97 6.66
CA GLU A 8 59.85 -28.08 5.49
C GLU A 8 58.70 -27.08 5.40
N VAL A 9 57.44 -27.47 5.63
CA VAL A 9 56.31 -26.53 5.64
C VAL A 9 56.42 -25.55 6.81
N PHE A 10 56.77 -26.03 8.01
CA PHE A 10 57.03 -25.16 9.16
C PHE A 10 58.23 -24.22 8.93
N LEU A 11 59.27 -24.69 8.24
CA LEU A 11 60.47 -23.90 7.90
C LEU A 11 60.25 -22.95 6.71
N MET A 12 59.32 -23.26 5.80
CA MET A 12 58.93 -22.41 4.67
C MET A 12 58.03 -21.25 5.10
N ASP A 13 57.06 -21.48 5.99
CA ASP A 13 56.20 -20.41 6.50
C ASP A 13 56.90 -19.50 7.51
N ASN A 14 57.90 -20.02 8.24
CA ASN A 14 58.72 -19.25 9.18
C ASN A 14 60.10 -18.88 8.62
N GLN A 15 60.27 -18.88 7.29
CA GLN A 15 61.55 -18.61 6.65
C GLN A 15 62.13 -17.26 7.07
N SER A 16 61.28 -16.25 7.30
CA SER A 16 61.67 -14.95 7.85
C SER A 16 62.22 -15.06 9.29
N GLU A 17 61.57 -15.82 10.16
CA GLU A 17 62.05 -16.02 11.54
C GLU A 17 63.34 -16.84 11.56
N ILE A 18 63.46 -17.84 10.69
CA ILE A 18 64.67 -18.66 10.56
C ILE A 18 65.83 -17.83 10.02
N GLU A 19 65.60 -16.96 9.04
CA GLU A 19 66.60 -16.02 8.54
C GLU A 19 66.97 -14.96 9.59
N GLN A 20 66.00 -14.48 10.39
CA GLN A 20 66.28 -13.61 11.54
C GLN A 20 67.12 -14.33 12.60
N TRP A 21 66.85 -15.61 12.87
CA TRP A 21 67.63 -16.41 13.81
C TRP A 21 69.03 -16.72 13.28
N LYS A 22 69.17 -17.06 12.00
CA LYS A 22 70.47 -17.17 11.32
C LYS A 22 71.25 -15.85 11.40
N TYR A 23 70.59 -14.71 11.16
CA TYR A 23 71.21 -13.40 11.28
C TYR A 23 71.66 -13.10 12.71
N ARG A 24 70.79 -13.32 13.71
CA ARG A 24 71.13 -13.14 15.14
C ARG A 24 72.26 -14.06 15.58
N PHE A 25 72.30 -15.30 15.09
CA PHE A 25 73.36 -16.26 15.37
C PHE A 25 74.69 -15.85 14.71
N ASN A 26 74.63 -15.37 13.46
CA ASN A 26 75.80 -14.87 12.74
C ASN A 26 76.36 -13.58 13.39
N GLU A 27 75.50 -12.67 13.84
CA GLU A 27 75.89 -11.49 14.62
C GLU A 27 76.51 -11.88 15.98
N PHE A 28 75.95 -12.89 16.64
CA PHE A 28 76.54 -13.47 17.85
C PHE A 28 77.95 -14.04 17.58
N LEU A 29 78.12 -14.85 16.53
CA LEU A 29 79.41 -15.41 16.12
C LEU A 29 80.42 -14.34 15.68
N LYS A 30 79.95 -13.22 15.12
CA LYS A 30 80.79 -12.08 14.73
C LYS A 30 81.30 -11.32 15.97
N LYS A 31 80.42 -11.01 16.93
CA LYS A 31 80.79 -10.42 18.23
C LYS A 31 81.74 -11.33 19.03
N TYR A 32 81.65 -12.65 18.84
CA TYR A 32 82.59 -13.61 19.41
C TYR A 32 84.01 -13.44 18.86
N LYS A 33 84.18 -13.38 17.52
CA LYS A 33 85.49 -13.19 16.89
C LYS A 33 86.19 -11.88 17.30
N GLU A 34 85.42 -10.84 17.61
CA GLU A 34 85.95 -9.52 17.96
C GLU A 34 86.35 -9.39 19.44
N ASN A 35 85.82 -10.22 20.35
CA ASN A 35 86.00 -10.07 21.81
C ASN A 35 86.91 -11.13 22.50
N ASN A 36 87.58 -12.03 21.75
CA ASN A 36 88.52 -13.04 22.28
C ASN A 36 87.99 -13.84 23.50
N LEU A 37 86.69 -14.18 23.50
CA LEU A 37 86.08 -15.03 24.53
C LEU A 37 86.71 -16.43 24.51
N SER A 38 86.80 -17.06 25.69
CA SER A 38 87.30 -18.43 25.83
C SER A 38 86.34 -19.44 25.17
N SER A 39 86.85 -20.61 24.76
CA SER A 39 86.01 -21.65 24.14
C SER A 39 84.85 -22.12 25.03
N GLU A 40 84.97 -21.99 26.34
CA GLU A 40 83.95 -22.34 27.33
C GLU A 40 82.79 -21.33 27.34
N GLU A 41 83.10 -20.03 27.36
CA GLU A 41 82.10 -18.95 27.28
C GLU A 41 81.31 -18.95 25.96
N VAL A 42 81.94 -19.39 24.87
CA VAL A 42 81.27 -19.55 23.57
C VAL A 42 80.24 -20.65 23.62
N LEU A 43 80.61 -21.77 24.24
CA LEU A 43 79.76 -22.94 24.32
C LEU A 43 78.55 -22.64 25.22
N GLU A 44 78.78 -21.95 26.34
CA GLU A 44 77.74 -21.46 27.24
C GLU A 44 76.77 -20.51 26.52
N LYS A 45 77.26 -19.43 25.90
CA LYS A 45 76.38 -18.47 25.21
C LYS A 45 75.71 -19.02 23.96
N SER A 46 76.35 -19.95 23.23
CA SER A 46 75.69 -20.65 22.11
C SER A 46 74.57 -21.55 22.62
N PHE A 47 74.76 -22.17 23.77
CA PHE A 47 73.74 -22.98 24.43
C PHE A 47 72.58 -22.12 24.94
N GLU A 48 72.86 -20.96 25.56
CA GLU A 48 71.83 -19.98 25.94
C GLU A 48 71.02 -19.51 24.72
N PHE A 49 71.69 -19.18 23.61
CA PHE A 49 71.04 -18.80 22.36
C PHE A 49 70.14 -19.92 21.82
N PHE A 50 70.61 -21.16 21.84
CA PHE A 50 69.82 -22.32 21.43
C PHE A 50 68.61 -22.55 22.34
N LEU A 51 68.75 -22.37 23.65
CA LEU A 51 67.64 -22.46 24.60
C LEU A 51 66.60 -21.37 24.34
N GLN A 52 67.03 -20.14 24.08
CA GLN A 52 66.12 -19.05 23.72
C GLN A 52 65.41 -19.34 22.40
N TRP A 53 66.12 -19.82 21.38
CA TRP A 53 65.53 -20.21 20.10
C TRP A 53 64.47 -21.31 20.26
N LYS A 54 64.79 -22.34 21.04
CA LYS A 54 63.86 -23.43 21.37
C LYS A 54 62.62 -22.87 22.07
N HIS A 55 62.80 -21.97 23.04
CA HIS A 55 61.70 -21.33 23.76
C HIS A 55 60.77 -20.55 22.83
N ASP A 56 61.34 -19.67 21.99
CA ASP A 56 60.58 -18.85 21.06
C ASP A 56 59.79 -19.72 20.05
N ILE A 57 60.40 -20.80 19.52
CA ILE A 57 59.69 -21.76 18.63
C ILE A 57 58.52 -22.46 19.33
N ILE A 58 58.71 -22.86 20.59
CA ILE A 58 57.66 -23.50 21.36
C ILE A 58 56.52 -22.52 21.61
N GLU A 59 56.85 -21.28 21.96
CA GLU A 59 55.86 -20.24 22.20
C GLU A 59 55.06 -19.91 20.93
N THR A 60 55.72 -19.71 19.79
CA THR A 60 55.03 -19.47 18.51
C THR A 60 54.17 -20.66 18.11
N SER A 61 54.67 -21.89 18.25
CA SER A 61 53.90 -23.11 17.98
C SER A 61 52.69 -23.26 18.91
N ASN A 62 52.83 -22.91 20.19
CA ASN A 62 51.74 -22.91 21.15
C ASN A 62 50.67 -21.87 20.81
N ASN A 63 51.09 -20.67 20.42
CA ASN A 63 50.18 -19.60 20.01
C ASN A 63 49.45 -19.96 18.71
N LEU A 64 50.14 -20.59 17.76
CA LEU A 64 49.55 -21.11 16.53
C LEU A 64 48.52 -22.21 16.83
N ALA A 65 48.86 -23.19 17.68
CA ALA A 65 47.95 -24.26 18.08
C ALA A 65 46.67 -23.69 18.72
N VAL A 66 46.80 -22.78 19.69
CA VAL A 66 45.64 -22.15 20.35
C VAL A 66 44.80 -21.34 19.35
N SER A 67 45.43 -20.69 18.36
CA SER A 67 44.71 -19.96 17.31
C SER A 67 43.93 -20.90 16.39
N LEU A 68 44.56 -22.01 15.97
CA LEU A 68 43.91 -23.04 15.14
C LEU A 68 42.70 -23.68 15.85
N LEU A 69 42.78 -23.86 17.16
CA LEU A 69 41.70 -24.42 17.97
C LEU A 69 40.45 -23.53 18.05
N LYS A 70 40.53 -22.26 17.65
CA LYS A 70 39.38 -21.35 17.59
C LYS A 70 38.61 -21.41 16.27
N PHE A 71 39.20 -21.97 15.20
CA PHE A 71 38.56 -22.01 13.89
C PHE A 71 37.28 -22.85 13.80
N PRO A 72 37.11 -23.98 14.52
CA PRO A 72 35.84 -24.72 14.47
C PRO A 72 34.62 -23.85 14.82
N GLN A 73 34.77 -22.96 15.81
CA GLN A 73 33.72 -22.00 16.16
C GLN A 73 33.50 -20.96 15.04
N GLN A 74 34.57 -20.51 14.39
CA GLN A 74 34.45 -19.56 13.27
C GLN A 74 33.76 -20.21 12.06
N ILE A 75 34.10 -21.46 11.72
CA ILE A 75 33.44 -22.26 10.68
C ILE A 75 31.95 -22.40 10.98
N GLN A 76 31.60 -22.77 12.22
CA GLN A 76 30.20 -22.88 12.65
C GLN A 76 29.44 -21.56 12.44
N ASN A 77 30.04 -20.42 12.78
CA ASN A 77 29.42 -19.12 12.57
C ASN A 77 29.18 -18.83 11.07
N VAL A 78 30.10 -19.24 10.18
CA VAL A 78 29.94 -19.08 8.73
C VAL A 78 28.84 -20.01 8.20
N VAL A 79 28.76 -21.26 8.67
CA VAL A 79 27.68 -22.19 8.32
C VAL A 79 26.32 -21.61 8.68
N GLU A 80 26.15 -21.12 9.91
CA GLU A 80 24.92 -20.48 10.38
C GLU A 80 24.57 -19.20 9.60
N SER A 81 25.58 -18.43 9.18
CA SER A 81 25.37 -17.25 8.34
C SER A 81 24.88 -17.66 6.94
N LYS A 82 25.50 -18.69 6.35
CA LYS A 82 25.13 -19.22 5.03
C LYS A 82 23.72 -19.83 5.03
N ASP A 83 23.33 -20.61 6.04
CA ASP A 83 21.99 -21.18 6.13
C ASP A 83 20.90 -20.09 6.27
N ARG A 84 21.22 -18.98 6.96
CA ARG A 84 20.36 -17.79 7.00
C ARG A 84 20.21 -17.14 5.62
N LEU A 85 21.30 -17.04 4.85
CA LEU A 85 21.25 -16.51 3.48
C LEU A 85 20.40 -17.38 2.54
N LEU A 86 20.50 -18.72 2.65
CA LEU A 86 19.66 -19.64 1.88
C LEU A 86 18.16 -19.45 2.19
N THR A 87 17.82 -19.32 3.48
CA THR A 87 16.43 -19.06 3.88
C THR A 87 15.91 -17.72 3.31
N ILE A 88 16.75 -16.69 3.30
CA ILE A 88 16.43 -15.39 2.69
C ILE A 88 16.27 -15.55 1.17
N SER A 89 17.12 -16.35 0.52
CA SER A 89 17.06 -16.63 -0.91
C SER A 89 15.74 -17.30 -1.31
N ASP A 90 15.31 -18.34 -0.59
CA ASP A 90 14.03 -19.02 -0.85
C ASP A 90 12.85 -18.05 -0.71
N ARG A 91 12.90 -17.20 0.32
CA ARG A 91 11.87 -16.17 0.53
C ARG A 91 11.88 -15.11 -0.58
N ASN A 92 13.05 -14.70 -1.04
CA ASN A 92 13.21 -13.76 -2.15
C ASN A 92 12.70 -14.34 -3.46
N ALA A 93 12.96 -15.62 -3.75
CA ALA A 93 12.44 -16.32 -4.92
C ALA A 93 10.90 -16.39 -4.90
N SER A 94 10.30 -16.76 -3.76
CA SER A 94 8.84 -16.75 -3.60
C SER A 94 8.27 -15.33 -3.79
N THR A 95 8.88 -14.33 -3.16
CA THR A 95 8.44 -12.93 -3.27
C THR A 95 8.55 -12.42 -4.71
N SER A 96 9.59 -12.82 -5.44
CA SER A 96 9.78 -12.48 -6.85
C SER A 96 8.66 -13.05 -7.72
N GLN A 97 8.28 -14.32 -7.51
CA GLN A 97 7.18 -14.97 -8.22
C GLN A 97 5.84 -14.29 -7.95
N ASP A 98 5.55 -13.98 -6.68
CA ASP A 98 4.33 -13.26 -6.28
C ASP A 98 4.27 -11.86 -6.90
N LEU A 99 5.42 -11.18 -6.99
CA LEU A 99 5.52 -9.85 -7.58
C LEU A 99 5.31 -9.89 -9.10
N ALA A 100 5.82 -10.93 -9.78
CA ALA A 100 5.60 -11.14 -11.21
C ALA A 100 4.12 -11.37 -11.51
N SER A 101 3.45 -12.28 -10.80
CA SER A 101 2.01 -12.53 -11.00
C SER A 101 1.16 -11.31 -10.67
N SER A 102 1.51 -10.58 -9.60
CA SER A 102 0.80 -9.36 -9.21
C SER A 102 0.96 -8.25 -10.26
N SER A 103 2.13 -8.17 -10.91
CA SER A 103 2.37 -7.20 -12.00
C SER A 103 1.59 -7.57 -13.26
N GLU A 104 1.52 -8.85 -13.63
CA GLU A 104 0.68 -9.30 -14.77
C GLU A 104 -0.81 -8.98 -14.53
N GLU A 105 -1.30 -9.23 -13.31
CA GLU A 105 -2.68 -8.88 -12.95
C GLU A 105 -2.90 -7.36 -12.94
N LEU A 106 -1.92 -6.59 -12.46
CA LEU A 106 -1.96 -5.13 -12.48
C LEU A 106 -2.06 -4.59 -13.91
N GLU A 107 -1.27 -5.11 -14.86
CA GLU A 107 -1.34 -4.71 -16.27
C GLU A 107 -2.72 -5.02 -16.87
N ALA A 108 -3.26 -6.21 -16.64
CA ALA A 108 -4.59 -6.57 -17.11
C ALA A 108 -5.68 -5.65 -16.53
N ASN A 109 -5.55 -5.27 -15.26
CA ASN A 109 -6.46 -4.32 -14.62
C ASN A 109 -6.30 -2.90 -15.15
N LEU A 110 -5.08 -2.46 -15.44
CA LEU A 110 -4.81 -1.16 -16.06
C LEU A 110 -5.46 -1.03 -17.43
N ASP A 111 -5.38 -2.06 -18.26
CA ASP A 111 -6.02 -2.07 -19.57
C ASP A 111 -7.56 -2.01 -19.47
N ARG A 112 -8.15 -2.73 -18.50
CA ARG A 112 -9.60 -2.64 -18.22
C ARG A 112 -10.01 -1.25 -17.74
N ILE A 113 -9.21 -0.62 -16.87
CA ILE A 113 -9.52 0.73 -16.39
C ILE A 113 -9.42 1.74 -17.54
N LEU A 114 -8.44 1.59 -18.44
CA LEU A 114 -8.33 2.43 -19.64
C LEU A 114 -9.56 2.30 -20.53
N GLU A 115 -9.98 1.07 -20.84
CA GLU A 115 -11.17 0.84 -21.65
C GLU A 115 -12.43 1.44 -21.01
N ASN A 116 -12.60 1.25 -19.70
CA ASN A 116 -13.73 1.84 -18.96
C ASN A 116 -13.69 3.36 -18.96
N THR A 117 -12.50 3.94 -18.85
CA THR A 117 -12.27 5.39 -18.84
C THR A 117 -12.57 6.00 -20.22
N GLU A 118 -12.13 5.36 -21.30
CA GLU A 118 -12.49 5.76 -22.67
C GLU A 118 -13.99 5.65 -22.93
N ASN A 119 -14.62 4.56 -22.48
CA ASN A 119 -16.07 4.37 -22.56
C ASN A 119 -16.81 5.50 -21.83
N ALA A 120 -16.38 5.83 -20.61
CA ALA A 120 -16.96 6.93 -19.83
C ALA A 120 -16.83 8.27 -20.56
N ASN A 121 -15.66 8.57 -21.15
CA ASN A 121 -15.46 9.79 -21.93
C ASN A 121 -16.38 9.86 -23.16
N ARG A 122 -16.51 8.75 -23.91
CA ARG A 122 -17.45 8.69 -25.06
C ARG A 122 -18.90 8.94 -24.64
N ILE A 123 -19.32 8.39 -23.50
CA ILE A 123 -20.66 8.62 -22.95
C ILE A 123 -20.81 10.09 -22.58
N ALA A 124 -19.82 10.68 -21.90
CA ALA A 124 -19.83 12.08 -21.50
C ALA A 124 -19.95 13.00 -22.73
N GLU A 125 -19.12 12.81 -23.77
CA GLU A 125 -19.17 13.61 -25.01
C GLU A 125 -20.52 13.52 -25.72
N ARG A 126 -21.16 12.34 -25.68
CA ARG A 126 -22.52 12.17 -26.22
C ARG A 126 -23.54 12.92 -25.38
N THR A 127 -23.42 12.86 -24.05
CA THR A 127 -24.29 13.61 -23.13
C THR A 127 -24.17 15.11 -23.33
N GLU A 128 -22.96 15.64 -23.53
CA GLU A 128 -22.73 17.06 -23.80
C GLU A 128 -23.38 17.50 -25.11
N ARG A 129 -23.25 16.71 -26.18
CA ARG A 129 -23.92 16.99 -27.46
C ARG A 129 -25.44 17.00 -27.31
N ASN A 130 -26.00 16.00 -26.62
CA ASN A 130 -27.43 15.94 -26.35
C ASN A 130 -27.89 17.13 -25.51
N ALA A 131 -27.11 17.54 -24.51
CA ALA A 131 -27.43 18.70 -23.68
C ALA A 131 -27.48 19.98 -24.51
N ARG A 132 -26.49 20.19 -25.41
CA ARG A 132 -26.50 21.33 -26.34
C ARG A 132 -27.73 21.33 -27.26
N GLU A 133 -28.12 20.18 -27.79
CA GLU A 133 -29.32 20.05 -28.62
C GLU A 133 -30.62 20.34 -27.84
N ILE A 134 -30.73 19.83 -26.62
CA ILE A 134 -31.85 20.12 -25.72
C ILE A 134 -31.92 21.63 -25.43
N GLY A 135 -30.79 22.30 -25.22
CA GLY A 135 -30.73 23.75 -25.01
C GLY A 135 -31.32 24.52 -26.18
N HIS A 136 -30.91 24.20 -27.41
CA HIS A 136 -31.49 24.82 -28.61
C HIS A 136 -33.00 24.55 -28.76
N ASN A 137 -33.45 23.34 -28.40
CA ASN A 137 -34.87 23.00 -28.44
C ASN A 137 -35.67 23.75 -27.36
N LEU A 138 -35.13 23.93 -26.16
CA LEU A 138 -35.75 24.72 -25.10
C LEU A 138 -35.88 26.20 -25.48
N ASP A 139 -34.84 26.80 -26.06
CA ASP A 139 -34.89 28.18 -26.56
C ASP A 139 -35.99 28.36 -27.64
N ARG A 140 -36.07 27.39 -28.57
CA ARG A 140 -37.10 27.39 -29.62
C ARG A 140 -38.50 27.23 -29.03
N LEU A 141 -38.68 26.32 -28.07
CA LEU A 141 -39.95 26.12 -27.36
C LEU A 141 -40.35 27.37 -26.56
N GLN A 142 -39.41 28.03 -25.90
CA GLN A 142 -39.67 29.25 -25.15
C GLN A 142 -40.21 30.35 -26.06
N ASN A 143 -39.55 30.57 -27.21
CA ASN A 143 -39.99 31.57 -28.19
C ASN A 143 -41.37 31.23 -28.78
N LEU A 144 -41.61 29.97 -29.14
CA LEU A 144 -42.91 29.55 -29.67
C LEU A 144 -44.03 29.73 -28.64
N THR A 145 -43.78 29.38 -27.38
CA THR A 145 -44.75 29.50 -26.28
C THR A 145 -45.06 30.96 -25.97
N LYS A 146 -44.04 31.83 -25.98
CA LYS A 146 -44.23 33.30 -25.84
C LYS A 146 -45.11 33.87 -26.95
N ASN A 147 -44.88 33.47 -28.20
CA ASN A 147 -45.69 33.91 -29.33
C ASN A 147 -47.14 33.42 -29.21
N LEU A 148 -47.35 32.14 -28.88
CA LEU A 148 -48.69 31.59 -28.66
C LEU A 148 -49.44 32.26 -27.50
N ASN A 149 -48.72 32.65 -26.45
CA ASN A 149 -49.30 33.38 -25.33
C ASN A 149 -49.75 34.79 -25.76
N ALA A 150 -48.92 35.49 -26.54
CA ALA A 150 -49.28 36.78 -27.12
C ALA A 150 -50.51 36.68 -28.05
N ASP A 151 -50.54 35.67 -28.93
CA ASP A 151 -51.67 35.41 -29.82
C ASP A 151 -52.95 35.08 -29.03
N SER A 152 -52.84 34.33 -27.94
CA SER A 152 -53.98 34.00 -27.07
C SER A 152 -54.53 35.23 -26.35
N ILE A 153 -53.65 36.11 -25.85
CA ILE A 153 -54.04 37.40 -25.25
C ILE A 153 -54.76 38.27 -26.28
N GLN A 154 -54.26 38.33 -27.52
CA GLN A 154 -54.91 39.07 -28.60
C GLN A 154 -56.29 38.49 -28.93
N LEU A 155 -56.40 37.16 -29.09
CA LEU A 155 -57.67 36.49 -29.37
C LEU A 155 -58.70 36.72 -28.26
N LYS A 156 -58.27 36.74 -26.99
CA LYS A 156 -59.12 37.11 -25.85
C LYS A 156 -59.66 38.54 -26.00
N SER A 157 -58.79 39.47 -26.37
CA SER A 157 -59.16 40.87 -26.61
C SER A 157 -60.18 40.99 -27.73
N ASP A 158 -59.94 40.33 -28.87
CA ASP A 158 -60.84 40.35 -30.04
C ASP A 158 -62.22 39.77 -29.70
N ASN A 159 -62.26 38.64 -28.97
CA ASN A 159 -63.52 38.04 -28.51
C ASN A 159 -64.27 38.95 -27.51
N SER A 160 -63.55 39.65 -26.65
CA SER A 160 -64.15 40.60 -25.70
C SER A 160 -64.76 41.81 -26.42
N GLN A 161 -64.09 42.31 -27.46
CA GLN A 161 -64.64 43.35 -28.32
C GLN A 161 -65.89 42.86 -29.06
N MET A 162 -65.84 41.66 -29.66
CA MET A 162 -66.97 41.09 -30.39
C MET A 162 -68.18 40.86 -29.46
N LEU A 163 -67.93 40.46 -28.20
CA LEU A 163 -68.99 40.34 -27.19
C LEU A 163 -69.66 41.70 -26.90
N SER A 164 -68.88 42.77 -26.80
CA SER A 164 -69.38 44.14 -26.64
C SER A 164 -70.23 44.58 -27.85
N GLU A 165 -69.79 44.29 -29.07
CA GLU A 165 -70.56 44.58 -30.29
C GLU A 165 -71.89 43.81 -30.34
N ILE A 166 -71.90 42.54 -29.93
CA ILE A 166 -73.13 41.75 -29.83
C ILE A 166 -74.07 42.31 -28.75
N GLN A 167 -73.55 42.78 -27.62
CA GLN A 167 -74.36 43.43 -26.59
C GLN A 167 -75.02 44.71 -27.11
N ASN A 168 -74.28 45.53 -27.87
CA ASN A 168 -74.80 46.72 -28.52
C ASN A 168 -75.88 46.38 -29.55
N LEU A 169 -75.66 45.35 -30.38
CA LEU A 169 -76.66 44.86 -31.34
C LEU A 169 -77.91 44.34 -30.64
N ASN A 170 -77.76 43.64 -29.51
CA ASN A 170 -78.88 43.13 -28.72
C ASN A 170 -79.71 44.28 -28.12
N HIS A 171 -79.05 45.34 -27.66
CA HIS A 171 -79.71 46.56 -27.20
C HIS A 171 -80.50 47.23 -28.33
N PHE A 172 -79.87 47.48 -29.48
CA PHE A 172 -80.52 48.07 -30.65
C PHE A 172 -81.70 47.23 -31.16
N THR A 173 -81.55 45.91 -31.15
CA THR A 173 -82.61 44.96 -31.53
C THR A 173 -83.80 45.07 -30.56
N GLY A 174 -83.55 45.26 -29.27
CA GLY A 174 -84.58 45.53 -28.26
C GLY A 174 -85.31 46.84 -28.49
N GLU A 175 -84.59 47.92 -28.84
CA GLU A 175 -85.22 49.20 -29.21
C GLU A 175 -86.11 49.07 -30.45
N LEU A 176 -85.67 48.32 -31.47
CA LEU A 176 -86.47 48.11 -32.68
C LEU A 176 -87.74 47.30 -32.38
N ALA A 177 -87.69 46.33 -31.46
CA ALA A 177 -88.87 45.58 -31.02
C ALA A 177 -89.93 46.49 -30.38
N LEU A 178 -89.52 47.53 -29.64
CA LEU A 178 -90.45 48.54 -29.13
C LEU A 178 -91.12 49.33 -30.26
N SER A 179 -90.34 49.75 -31.27
CA SER A 179 -90.89 50.46 -32.44
C SER A 179 -91.88 49.60 -33.23
N ILE A 180 -91.60 48.30 -33.39
CA ILE A 180 -92.51 47.33 -34.04
C ILE A 180 -93.83 47.22 -33.28
N ARG A 181 -93.78 47.18 -31.94
CA ARG A 181 -94.97 47.18 -31.09
C ARG A 181 -95.80 48.45 -31.29
N ASP A 182 -95.14 49.61 -31.35
CA ASP A 182 -95.83 50.89 -31.54
C ASP A 182 -96.50 50.96 -32.94
N ILE A 183 -95.85 50.44 -34.00
CA ILE A 183 -96.47 50.30 -35.33
C ILE A 183 -97.68 49.36 -35.29
N ARG A 184 -97.63 48.27 -34.51
CA ARG A 184 -98.78 47.38 -34.31
C ARG A 184 -99.96 48.12 -33.71
N GLU A 185 -99.71 48.92 -32.68
CA GLU A 185 -100.72 49.72 -31.99
C GLU A 185 -101.32 50.79 -32.92
N ILE A 186 -100.50 51.46 -33.73
CA ILE A 186 -100.96 52.39 -34.77
C ILE A 186 -101.82 51.65 -35.80
N SER A 187 -101.41 50.46 -36.24
CA SER A 187 -102.14 49.65 -37.21
C SER A 187 -103.52 49.24 -36.66
N ASP A 188 -103.59 48.77 -35.41
CA ASP A 188 -104.85 48.41 -34.73
C ASP A 188 -105.75 49.65 -34.52
N THR A 189 -105.18 50.79 -34.14
CA THR A 189 -105.94 52.06 -34.02
C THR A 189 -106.48 52.53 -35.37
N THR A 190 -105.66 52.44 -36.41
CA THR A 190 -106.05 52.78 -37.79
C THR A 190 -107.16 51.86 -38.28
N LYS A 191 -107.16 50.58 -37.87
CA LYS A 191 -108.24 49.64 -38.18
C LYS A 191 -109.56 50.10 -37.59
N ILE A 192 -109.56 50.51 -36.32
CA ILE A 192 -110.74 50.99 -35.61
C ILE A 192 -111.26 52.28 -36.25
N LEU A 193 -110.37 53.23 -36.56
CA LEU A 193 -110.72 54.46 -37.27
C LEU A 193 -111.36 54.19 -38.64
N ALA A 194 -110.80 53.25 -39.41
CA ALA A 194 -111.35 52.86 -40.70
C ALA A 194 -112.72 52.19 -40.58
N VAL A 195 -112.93 51.35 -39.57
CA VAL A 195 -114.24 50.73 -39.29
C VAL A 195 -115.26 51.80 -38.89
N ASN A 196 -114.89 52.75 -38.02
CA ASN A 196 -115.76 53.86 -37.62
C ASN A 196 -116.12 54.74 -38.83
N ALA A 197 -115.16 55.04 -39.70
CA ALA A 197 -115.41 55.78 -40.94
C ALA A 197 -116.32 55.01 -41.92
N LEU A 198 -116.22 53.67 -41.96
CA LEU A 198 -117.12 52.82 -42.75
C LEU A 198 -118.56 52.89 -42.24
N ILE A 199 -118.73 52.83 -40.91
CA ILE A 199 -120.03 52.96 -40.24
C ILE A 199 -120.65 54.34 -40.53
N GLU A 200 -119.87 55.41 -40.42
CA GLU A 200 -120.33 56.78 -40.69
C GLU A 200 -120.67 56.99 -42.18
N SER A 201 -119.89 56.39 -43.08
CA SER A 201 -120.15 56.39 -44.52
C SER A 201 -121.44 55.64 -44.87
N ALA A 202 -121.76 54.56 -44.14
CA ALA A 202 -123.04 53.86 -44.26
C ALA A 202 -124.21 54.69 -43.72
N HIS A 203 -123.99 55.48 -42.68
CA HIS A 203 -124.97 56.43 -42.11
C HIS A 203 -125.30 57.58 -43.08
N ALA A 204 -124.33 58.06 -43.86
CA ALA A 204 -124.51 59.14 -44.85
C ALA A 204 -125.20 58.70 -46.17
N GLY A 205 -125.55 57.41 -46.33
CA GLY A 205 -126.32 56.91 -47.48
C GLY A 205 -125.62 57.07 -48.83
N GLU A 206 -126.34 57.54 -49.86
CA GLU A 206 -125.81 57.74 -51.23
C GLU A 206 -124.62 58.71 -51.29
N MET A 207 -124.56 59.71 -50.41
CA MET A 207 -123.48 60.71 -50.35
C MET A 207 -122.18 60.16 -49.73
N GLY A 208 -122.25 59.05 -48.98
CA GLY A 208 -121.12 58.43 -48.29
C GLY A 208 -120.37 57.36 -49.11
N LYS A 209 -120.85 56.98 -50.30
CA LYS A 209 -120.28 55.87 -51.11
C LYS A 209 -118.78 56.04 -51.42
N GLY A 210 -118.32 57.26 -51.71
CA GLY A 210 -116.90 57.54 -51.94
C GLY A 210 -116.03 57.36 -50.69
N PHE A 211 -116.55 57.78 -49.52
CA PHE A 211 -115.87 57.61 -48.24
C PHE A 211 -115.86 56.16 -47.77
N ALA A 212 -116.90 55.37 -48.05
CA ALA A 212 -116.95 53.95 -47.76
C ALA A 212 -115.83 53.18 -48.47
N VAL A 213 -115.57 53.48 -49.75
CA VAL A 213 -114.47 52.85 -50.53
C VAL A 213 -113.10 53.19 -49.94
N VAL A 214 -112.89 54.45 -49.52
CA VAL A 214 -111.63 54.87 -48.87
C VAL A 214 -111.48 54.17 -47.52
N ALA A 215 -112.53 54.13 -46.70
CA ALA A 215 -112.53 53.47 -45.41
C ALA A 215 -112.21 51.97 -45.55
N ASP A 216 -112.79 51.27 -46.53
CA ASP A 216 -112.49 49.86 -46.80
C ASP A 216 -111.03 49.67 -47.21
N ARG A 217 -110.50 50.58 -48.04
CA ARG A 217 -109.09 50.50 -48.47
C ARG A 217 -108.11 50.78 -47.33
N VAL A 218 -108.42 51.72 -46.42
CA VAL A 218 -107.62 51.97 -45.20
C VAL A 218 -107.72 50.77 -44.24
N SER A 219 -108.90 50.16 -44.13
CA SER A 219 -109.19 48.98 -43.33
C SER A 219 -108.41 47.74 -43.83
N GLU A 220 -108.26 47.59 -45.14
CA GLU A 220 -107.45 46.56 -45.79
C GLU A 220 -105.95 46.84 -45.63
N LEU A 221 -105.52 48.10 -45.81
CA LEU A 221 -104.12 48.51 -45.63
C LEU A 221 -103.65 48.28 -44.19
N SER A 222 -104.47 48.62 -43.19
CA SER A 222 -104.17 48.36 -41.78
C SER A 222 -104.01 46.85 -41.51
N LYS A 223 -104.89 45.99 -42.04
CA LYS A 223 -104.74 44.53 -41.94
C LYS A 223 -103.42 44.04 -42.55
N LYS A 224 -103.04 44.59 -43.71
CA LYS A 224 -101.77 44.27 -44.37
C LYS A 224 -100.56 44.72 -43.55
N THR A 225 -100.61 45.92 -42.97
CA THR A 225 -99.58 46.43 -42.06
C THR A 225 -99.41 45.52 -40.85
N LYS A 226 -100.52 45.09 -40.22
CA LYS A 226 -100.48 44.16 -39.09
C LYS A 226 -99.78 42.84 -39.43
N SER A 227 -100.13 42.25 -40.58
CA SER A 227 -99.48 41.01 -41.05
C SER A 227 -97.98 41.19 -41.29
N ILE A 228 -97.56 42.33 -41.86
CA ILE A 228 -96.13 42.64 -42.04
C ILE A 228 -95.41 42.80 -40.70
N VAL A 229 -96.04 43.50 -39.75
CA VAL A 229 -95.51 43.69 -38.39
C VAL A 229 -95.35 42.34 -37.66
N GLU A 230 -96.29 41.42 -37.84
CA GLU A 230 -96.21 40.07 -37.26
C GLU A 230 -95.06 39.25 -37.88
N ASP A 231 -94.86 39.29 -39.20
CA ASP A 231 -93.70 38.65 -39.87
C ASP A 231 -92.35 39.26 -39.44
N ILE A 232 -92.28 40.60 -39.31
CA ILE A 232 -91.09 41.27 -38.79
C ILE A 232 -90.81 40.83 -37.35
N ASN A 233 -91.84 40.75 -36.50
CA ASN A 233 -91.70 40.33 -35.11
C ASN A 233 -91.16 38.89 -34.98
N GLU A 234 -91.63 37.96 -35.81
CA GLU A 234 -91.11 36.59 -35.85
C GLU A 234 -89.62 36.54 -36.23
N LYS A 235 -89.21 37.31 -37.25
CA LYS A 235 -87.80 37.46 -37.64
C LYS A 235 -86.95 38.06 -36.52
N PHE A 236 -87.50 39.02 -35.77
CA PHE A 236 -86.84 39.64 -34.63
C PHE A 236 -86.61 38.68 -33.46
N LEU A 237 -87.61 37.84 -33.13
CA LEU A 237 -87.46 36.80 -32.11
C LEU A 237 -86.32 35.84 -32.48
N THR A 238 -86.29 35.42 -33.75
CA THR A 238 -85.21 34.57 -34.29
C THR A 238 -83.84 35.24 -34.19
N LEU A 239 -83.75 36.54 -34.49
CA LEU A 239 -82.51 37.32 -34.37
C LEU A 239 -82.06 37.41 -32.89
N PHE A 240 -82.99 37.65 -31.97
CA PHE A 240 -82.71 37.76 -30.54
C PHE A 240 -82.16 36.44 -29.96
N GLU A 241 -82.75 35.31 -30.35
CA GLU A 241 -82.26 33.99 -29.97
C GLU A 241 -80.84 33.74 -30.50
N LYS A 242 -80.55 34.13 -31.76
CA LYS A 242 -79.21 34.03 -32.33
C LYS A 242 -78.18 34.92 -31.62
N LEU A 243 -78.53 36.18 -31.33
CA LEU A 243 -77.64 37.10 -30.59
C LEU A 243 -77.31 36.57 -29.19
N LYS A 244 -78.32 36.04 -28.49
CA LYS A 244 -78.14 35.40 -27.18
C LYS A 244 -77.21 34.18 -27.30
N SER A 245 -77.44 33.32 -28.29
CA SER A 245 -76.60 32.15 -28.54
C SER A 245 -75.15 32.53 -28.85
N TRP A 246 -74.91 33.52 -29.72
CA TRP A 246 -73.57 34.00 -30.04
C TRP A 246 -72.85 34.61 -28.82
N SER A 247 -73.56 35.37 -27.99
CA SER A 247 -73.00 35.88 -26.73
C SER A 247 -72.56 34.76 -25.79
N GLN A 248 -73.36 33.69 -25.67
CA GLN A 248 -72.99 32.51 -24.86
C GLN A 248 -71.76 31.78 -25.43
N ILE A 249 -71.69 31.60 -26.75
CA ILE A 249 -70.55 30.98 -27.42
C ILE A 249 -69.27 31.80 -27.20
N LEU A 250 -69.34 33.13 -27.33
CA LEU A 250 -68.19 34.02 -27.10
C LEU A 250 -67.72 33.99 -25.65
N LEU A 251 -68.63 34.02 -24.68
CA LEU A 251 -68.27 33.89 -23.26
C LEU A 251 -67.55 32.57 -22.99
N GLN A 252 -68.01 31.47 -23.58
CA GLN A 252 -67.35 30.18 -23.48
C GLN A 252 -65.97 30.20 -24.14
N GLN A 253 -65.83 30.82 -25.32
CA GLN A 253 -64.53 30.95 -25.99
C GLN A 253 -63.54 31.77 -25.18
N ILE A 254 -63.96 32.88 -24.56
CA ILE A 254 -63.10 33.68 -23.66
C ILE A 254 -62.61 32.81 -22.50
N GLY A 255 -63.49 32.05 -21.85
CA GLY A 255 -63.10 31.13 -20.77
C GLY A 255 -62.11 30.04 -21.22
N ASN A 256 -62.29 29.51 -22.43
CA ASN A 256 -61.34 28.53 -23.00
C ASN A 256 -59.97 29.17 -23.30
N VAL A 257 -59.95 30.41 -23.80
CA VAL A 257 -58.70 31.15 -24.07
C VAL A 257 -57.98 31.47 -22.76
N ASP A 258 -58.71 31.81 -21.69
CA ASP A 258 -58.14 31.98 -20.35
C ASP A 258 -57.44 30.73 -19.86
N GLY A 259 -58.11 29.56 -19.94
CA GLY A 259 -57.47 28.29 -19.60
C GLY A 259 -56.23 27.98 -20.45
N ASN A 260 -56.21 28.38 -21.72
CA ASN A 260 -55.03 28.22 -22.57
C ASN A 260 -53.87 29.13 -22.15
N ILE A 261 -54.14 30.38 -21.76
CA ILE A 261 -53.12 31.31 -21.25
C ILE A 261 -52.49 30.75 -19.98
N ASP A 262 -53.29 30.25 -19.05
CA ASP A 262 -52.80 29.62 -17.81
C ASP A 262 -51.91 28.40 -18.10
N ASN A 263 -52.34 27.53 -19.03
CA ASN A 263 -51.54 26.39 -19.47
C ASN A 263 -50.21 26.82 -20.12
N LEU A 264 -50.21 27.87 -20.94
CA LEU A 264 -48.99 28.39 -21.58
C LEU A 264 -48.02 28.97 -20.54
N ASN A 265 -48.52 29.63 -19.50
CA ASN A 265 -47.68 30.12 -18.40
C ASN A 265 -47.01 28.96 -17.64
N HIS A 266 -47.75 27.89 -17.34
CA HIS A 266 -47.16 26.69 -16.73
C HIS A 266 -46.12 25.99 -17.62
N ILE A 267 -46.31 26.02 -18.95
CA ILE A 267 -45.31 25.52 -19.90
C ILE A 267 -44.03 26.39 -19.82
N LEU A 268 -44.16 27.72 -19.74
CA LEU A 268 -43.01 28.61 -19.60
C LEU A 268 -42.22 28.36 -18.31
N GLU A 269 -42.90 28.19 -17.17
CA GLU A 269 -42.28 27.83 -15.89
C GLU A 269 -41.53 26.48 -16.00
N SER A 270 -42.13 25.50 -16.67
CA SER A 270 -41.51 24.19 -16.89
C SER A 270 -40.27 24.26 -17.79
N ILE A 271 -40.29 25.11 -18.82
CA ILE A 271 -39.14 25.36 -19.69
C ILE A 271 -37.99 25.98 -18.90
N GLU A 272 -38.27 26.97 -18.04
CA GLU A 272 -37.26 27.61 -17.19
C GLU A 272 -36.62 26.61 -16.22
N ALA A 273 -37.44 25.79 -15.54
CA ALA A 273 -36.95 24.74 -14.65
C ALA A 273 -36.08 23.70 -15.39
N ASN A 274 -36.45 23.34 -16.62
CA ASN A 274 -35.66 22.43 -17.44
C ASN A 274 -34.35 23.07 -17.95
N SER A 275 -34.36 24.38 -18.23
CA SER A 275 -33.17 25.13 -18.61
C SER A 275 -32.14 25.16 -17.47
N GLN A 276 -32.59 25.36 -16.23
CA GLN A 276 -31.70 25.30 -15.06
C GLN A 276 -31.06 23.91 -14.90
N LYS A 277 -31.88 22.85 -14.94
CA LYS A 277 -31.36 21.46 -14.87
C LYS A 277 -30.37 21.15 -15.99
N LEU A 278 -30.59 21.72 -17.17
CA LEU A 278 -29.69 21.56 -18.30
C LEU A 278 -28.35 22.26 -18.05
N SER A 279 -28.37 23.47 -17.47
CA SER A 279 -27.16 24.19 -17.04
C SER A 279 -26.35 23.37 -16.03
N ASP A 280 -27.01 22.82 -15.00
CA ASP A 280 -26.35 21.97 -13.99
C ASP A 280 -25.73 20.72 -14.63
N THR A 281 -26.38 20.16 -15.65
CA THR A 281 -25.88 19.01 -16.43
C THR A 281 -24.62 19.39 -17.25
N GLN A 282 -24.60 20.60 -17.81
CA GLN A 282 -23.43 21.10 -18.56
C GLN A 282 -22.24 21.38 -17.64
N GLU A 283 -22.47 21.89 -16.43
CA GLU A 283 -21.41 22.09 -15.43
C GLU A 283 -20.82 20.75 -14.97
N SER A 284 -21.67 19.77 -14.66
CA SER A 284 -21.25 18.40 -14.31
C SER A 284 -20.35 17.76 -15.39
N PHE A 285 -20.54 18.11 -16.66
CA PHE A 285 -19.70 17.61 -17.75
C PHE A 285 -18.27 18.17 -17.69
N ILE A 286 -18.09 19.44 -17.33
CA ILE A 286 -16.77 20.05 -17.17
C ILE A 286 -15.99 19.33 -16.05
N GLU A 287 -16.66 19.00 -14.95
CA GLU A 287 -16.07 18.23 -13.86
C GLU A 287 -15.65 16.83 -14.32
N ILE A 288 -16.51 16.11 -15.05
CA ILE A 288 -16.20 14.78 -15.61
C ILE A 288 -14.98 14.83 -16.52
N GLN A 289 -14.83 15.85 -17.36
CA GLN A 289 -13.65 16.00 -18.21
C GLN A 289 -12.36 16.23 -17.40
N SER A 290 -12.44 16.97 -16.30
CA SER A 290 -11.29 17.14 -15.40
C SER A 290 -10.90 15.82 -14.76
N VAL A 291 -11.87 15.08 -14.20
CA VAL A 291 -11.64 13.78 -13.57
C VAL A 291 -11.06 12.77 -14.58
N TYR A 292 -11.54 12.77 -15.82
CA TYR A 292 -10.98 11.93 -16.88
C TYR A 292 -9.49 12.19 -17.10
N LYS A 293 -9.09 13.47 -17.14
CA LYS A 293 -7.68 13.85 -17.29
C LYS A 293 -6.83 13.39 -16.11
N ASP A 294 -7.35 13.51 -14.89
CA ASP A 294 -6.65 13.06 -13.69
C ASP A 294 -6.47 11.54 -13.66
N ILE A 295 -7.50 10.79 -14.07
CA ILE A 295 -7.39 9.32 -14.21
C ILE A 295 -6.32 8.94 -15.22
N GLN A 296 -6.24 9.63 -16.37
CA GLN A 296 -5.20 9.34 -17.38
C GLN A 296 -3.77 9.57 -16.84
N LEU A 297 -3.56 10.61 -16.03
CA LEU A 297 -2.28 10.86 -15.38
C LEU A 297 -1.97 9.77 -14.34
N ALA A 298 -2.93 9.41 -13.50
CA ALA A 298 -2.76 8.35 -12.51
C ALA A 298 -2.45 7.00 -13.17
N LEU A 299 -3.12 6.64 -14.27
CA LEU A 299 -2.85 5.41 -15.00
C LEU A 299 -1.42 5.36 -15.56
N LYS A 300 -0.89 6.49 -16.03
CA LYS A 300 0.51 6.59 -16.47
C LYS A 300 1.48 6.37 -15.31
N GLU A 301 1.21 6.94 -14.15
CA GLU A 301 2.05 6.75 -12.95
C GLU A 301 2.03 5.30 -12.47
N ILE A 302 0.85 4.67 -12.42
CA ILE A 302 0.71 3.27 -12.01
C ILE A 302 1.43 2.34 -12.99
N ARG A 303 1.35 2.58 -14.31
CA ARG A 303 2.13 1.84 -15.32
C ARG A 303 3.63 1.93 -15.09
N ASN A 304 4.14 3.12 -14.81
CA ASN A 304 5.55 3.28 -14.47
C ASN A 304 5.93 2.52 -13.19
N GLY A 305 5.05 2.52 -12.19
CA GLY A 305 5.20 1.71 -10.98
C GLY A 305 5.24 0.20 -11.28
N SER A 306 4.34 -0.28 -12.14
CA SER A 306 4.29 -1.68 -12.60
C SER A 306 5.60 -2.11 -13.27
N ASP A 307 6.14 -1.30 -14.18
CA ASP A 307 7.43 -1.58 -14.84
C ASP A 307 8.60 -1.67 -13.83
N ILE A 308 8.59 -0.82 -12.80
CA ILE A 308 9.57 -0.89 -11.70
C ILE A 308 9.40 -2.21 -10.93
N LEU A 309 8.17 -2.63 -10.60
CA LEU A 309 7.92 -3.89 -9.89
C LEU A 309 8.39 -5.10 -10.70
N THR A 310 8.15 -5.13 -12.02
CA THR A 310 8.65 -6.19 -12.92
C THR A 310 10.17 -6.26 -12.89
N LYS A 311 10.86 -5.11 -13.00
CA LYS A 311 12.32 -5.06 -12.92
C LYS A 311 12.85 -5.50 -11.56
N SER A 312 12.19 -5.08 -10.47
CA SER A 312 12.52 -5.52 -9.12
C SER A 312 12.31 -7.02 -8.92
N SER A 313 11.25 -7.60 -9.49
CA SER A 313 11.00 -9.04 -9.47
C SER A 313 12.14 -9.81 -10.14
N ILE A 314 12.54 -9.41 -11.35
CA ILE A 314 13.65 -10.02 -12.10
C ILE A 314 14.96 -9.92 -11.30
N HIS A 315 15.27 -8.73 -10.77
CA HIS A 315 16.47 -8.52 -9.97
C HIS A 315 16.47 -9.39 -8.70
N LEU A 316 15.32 -9.56 -8.05
CA LEU A 316 15.19 -10.38 -6.84
C LEU A 316 15.38 -11.88 -7.15
N SER A 317 14.86 -12.36 -8.29
CA SER A 317 15.08 -13.73 -8.78
C SER A 317 16.56 -13.98 -9.09
N ASP A 318 17.21 -13.04 -9.78
CA ASP A 318 18.63 -13.14 -10.13
C ASP A 318 19.52 -13.15 -8.87
N SER A 319 19.23 -12.23 -7.93
CA SER A 319 19.92 -12.17 -6.64
C SER A 319 19.77 -13.48 -5.84
N SER A 320 18.59 -14.10 -5.88
CA SER A 320 18.35 -15.39 -5.21
C SER A 320 19.17 -16.52 -5.83
N THR A 321 19.24 -16.55 -7.16
CA THR A 321 20.07 -17.53 -7.90
C THR A 321 21.55 -17.35 -7.54
N LYS A 322 22.03 -16.10 -7.51
CA LYS A 322 23.41 -15.80 -7.14
C LYS A 322 23.74 -16.18 -5.68
N ILE A 323 22.83 -15.93 -4.74
CA ILE A 323 23.02 -16.37 -3.34
C ILE A 323 23.10 -17.89 -3.25
N GLN A 324 22.30 -18.61 -4.06
CA GLN A 324 22.35 -20.07 -4.11
C GLN A 324 23.72 -20.57 -4.61
N GLU A 325 24.24 -19.98 -5.69
CA GLU A 325 25.55 -20.31 -6.25
C GLU A 325 26.68 -19.98 -5.27
N GLU A 326 26.67 -18.79 -4.67
CA GLU A 326 27.66 -18.39 -3.65
C GLU A 326 27.60 -19.30 -2.42
N SER A 327 26.41 -19.78 -2.03
CA SER A 327 26.24 -20.71 -0.91
C SER A 327 26.85 -22.09 -1.20
N VAL A 328 26.75 -22.58 -2.44
CA VAL A 328 27.43 -23.82 -2.88
C VAL A 328 28.94 -23.63 -2.81
N TYR A 329 29.45 -22.51 -3.35
CA TYR A 329 30.87 -22.19 -3.30
C TYR A 329 31.40 -22.08 -1.85
N ILE A 330 30.66 -21.41 -0.95
CA ILE A 330 31.02 -21.31 0.47
C ILE A 330 31.11 -22.71 1.10
N ASN A 331 30.17 -23.62 0.81
CA ASN A 331 30.23 -24.98 1.34
C ASN A 331 31.52 -25.70 0.89
N GLU A 332 31.88 -25.62 -0.40
CA GLU A 332 33.11 -26.24 -0.92
C GLU A 332 34.37 -25.67 -0.23
N GLN A 333 34.41 -24.34 -0.03
CA GLN A 333 35.52 -23.69 0.68
C GLN A 333 35.57 -24.10 2.16
N LEU A 334 34.42 -24.24 2.82
CA LEU A 334 34.36 -24.65 4.22
C LEU A 334 34.84 -26.10 4.41
N GLU A 335 34.50 -27.01 3.50
CA GLU A 335 35.01 -28.38 3.52
C GLU A 335 36.53 -28.39 3.39
N PHE A 336 37.08 -27.68 2.39
CA PHE A 336 38.51 -27.56 2.18
C PHE A 336 39.25 -26.98 3.41
N ILE A 337 38.76 -25.85 3.95
CA ILE A 337 39.36 -25.20 5.12
C ILE A 337 39.28 -26.11 6.35
N SER A 338 38.16 -26.85 6.52
CA SER A 338 38.01 -27.78 7.64
C SER A 338 39.02 -28.91 7.58
N GLU A 339 39.26 -29.49 6.39
CA GLU A 339 40.26 -30.54 6.19
C GLU A 339 41.67 -30.03 6.48
N GLU A 340 42.06 -28.89 5.91
CA GLU A 340 43.38 -28.27 6.13
C GLU A 340 43.64 -27.98 7.62
N ILE A 341 42.67 -27.38 8.33
CA ILE A 341 42.81 -27.10 9.76
C ILE A 341 42.93 -28.39 10.55
N GLN A 342 42.14 -29.41 10.24
CA GLN A 342 42.24 -30.70 10.91
C GLN A 342 43.63 -31.32 10.71
N ASP A 343 44.21 -31.21 9.52
CA ASP A 343 45.53 -31.76 9.22
C ASP A 343 46.66 -30.98 9.91
N VAL A 344 46.60 -29.64 9.93
CA VAL A 344 47.56 -28.84 10.71
C VAL A 344 47.45 -29.14 12.20
N VAL A 345 46.23 -29.19 12.75
CA VAL A 345 46.00 -29.54 14.16
C VAL A 345 46.55 -30.94 14.47
N ARG A 346 46.32 -31.94 13.61
CA ARG A 346 46.88 -33.29 13.77
C ARG A 346 48.41 -33.28 13.73
N SER A 347 49.02 -32.51 12.84
CA SER A 347 50.48 -32.40 12.70
C SER A 347 51.10 -31.85 13.98
N ILE A 348 50.56 -30.76 14.52
CA ILE A 348 51.08 -30.10 15.72
C ILE A 348 50.83 -30.95 16.97
N THR A 349 49.60 -31.45 17.16
CA THR A 349 49.19 -32.03 18.45
C THR A 349 49.61 -33.49 18.65
N ASN A 350 49.72 -34.29 17.59
CA ASN A 350 49.85 -35.74 17.72
C ASN A 350 51.21 -36.31 17.30
N GLN A 351 52.02 -35.57 16.55
CA GLN A 351 53.26 -36.12 15.96
C GLN A 351 54.54 -35.77 16.74
N ASN A 352 54.49 -34.73 17.58
CA ASN A 352 55.64 -34.23 18.33
C ASN A 352 55.45 -34.33 19.86
N ALA A 353 55.96 -35.42 20.46
CA ALA A 353 55.88 -35.66 21.90
C ALA A 353 56.64 -34.60 22.72
N SER A 354 57.74 -34.06 22.19
CA SER A 354 58.50 -32.99 22.84
C SER A 354 57.74 -31.67 22.84
N TRP A 355 57.08 -31.31 21.74
CA TRP A 355 56.20 -30.14 21.72
C TRP A 355 55.01 -30.32 22.67
N LEU A 356 54.35 -31.49 22.62
CA LEU A 356 53.20 -31.75 23.49
C LEU A 356 53.58 -31.68 24.97
N HIS A 357 54.79 -32.12 25.33
CA HIS A 357 55.30 -32.00 26.70
C HIS A 357 55.40 -30.54 27.13
N GLU A 358 56.01 -29.69 26.30
CA GLU A 358 56.14 -28.26 26.56
C GLU A 358 54.78 -27.54 26.55
N PHE A 359 53.85 -27.98 25.70
CA PHE A 359 52.46 -27.49 25.69
C PHE A 359 51.75 -27.83 27.00
N ILE A 360 51.83 -29.07 27.47
CA ILE A 360 51.21 -29.54 28.73
C ILE A 360 51.81 -28.82 29.93
N LEU A 361 53.13 -28.62 29.96
CA LEU A 361 53.80 -27.80 30.97
C LEU A 361 53.31 -26.36 30.98
N ALA A 362 53.15 -25.75 29.80
CA ALA A 362 52.59 -24.40 29.70
C ALA A 362 51.13 -24.35 30.16
N ARG A 363 50.31 -25.38 29.90
CA ARG A 363 48.93 -25.45 30.42
C ARG A 363 48.90 -25.62 31.93
N LYS A 364 49.79 -26.42 32.51
CA LYS A 364 49.95 -26.53 33.97
C LYS A 364 50.28 -25.17 34.58
N HIS A 365 51.23 -24.45 33.98
CA HIS A 365 51.58 -23.09 34.40
C HIS A 365 50.40 -22.12 34.26
N ASP A 366 49.65 -22.16 33.15
CA ASP A 366 48.44 -21.36 32.98
C ASP A 366 47.44 -21.61 34.12
N HIS A 367 47.27 -22.85 34.58
CA HIS A 367 46.38 -23.17 35.70
C HIS A 367 46.92 -22.74 37.06
N VAL A 368 48.24 -22.77 37.26
CA VAL A 368 48.89 -22.21 38.46
C VAL A 368 48.61 -20.70 38.55
N LEU A 369 48.80 -19.98 37.44
CA LEU A 369 48.50 -18.55 37.35
C LEU A 369 47.00 -18.28 37.52
N TRP A 370 46.14 -19.07 36.88
CA TRP A 370 44.70 -18.95 36.97
C TRP A 370 44.19 -19.11 38.41
N VAL A 371 44.71 -20.09 39.16
CA VAL A 371 44.36 -20.26 40.59
C VAL A 371 44.89 -19.11 41.43
N ARG A 372 46.12 -18.63 41.18
CA ARG A 372 46.66 -17.44 41.87
C ARG A 372 45.78 -16.21 41.65
N ASP A 373 45.37 -15.97 40.41
CA ASP A 373 44.58 -14.81 40.04
C ASP A 373 43.14 -14.91 40.59
N LEU A 374 42.57 -16.13 40.59
CA LEU A 374 41.31 -16.41 41.26
C LEU A 374 41.38 -16.18 42.77
N GLU A 375 42.43 -16.67 43.45
CA GLU A 375 42.65 -16.46 44.88
C GLU A 375 42.79 -14.97 45.22
N LYS A 376 43.47 -14.21 44.37
CA LYS A 376 43.53 -12.75 44.50
C LYS A 376 42.15 -12.11 44.33
N ALA A 377 41.39 -12.49 43.31
CA ALA A 377 40.04 -11.99 43.09
C ALA A 377 39.08 -12.32 44.26
N ILE A 378 39.25 -13.48 44.90
CA ILE A 378 38.51 -13.87 46.10
C ILE A 378 38.87 -12.97 47.30
N GLN A 379 40.17 -12.68 47.50
CA GLN A 379 40.64 -11.79 48.57
C GLN A 379 40.17 -10.36 48.37
N ASP A 380 40.22 -9.87 47.13
CA ASP A 380 39.82 -8.51 46.75
C ASP A 380 38.27 -8.38 46.62
N GLN A 381 37.54 -9.50 46.69
CA GLN A 381 36.09 -9.61 46.42
C GLN A 381 35.66 -9.00 45.07
N ASP A 382 36.56 -9.02 44.09
CA ASP A 382 36.33 -8.44 42.77
C ASP A 382 35.96 -9.50 41.74
N ILE A 383 34.65 -9.56 41.45
CA ILE A 383 34.09 -10.49 40.47
C ILE A 383 34.61 -10.21 39.04
N HIS A 384 34.94 -8.96 38.73
CA HIS A 384 35.39 -8.57 37.39
C HIS A 384 36.83 -9.01 37.10
N SER A 385 37.61 -9.31 38.14
CA SER A 385 38.96 -9.84 38.03
C SER A 385 39.02 -11.37 37.97
N ILE A 386 37.87 -12.07 37.97
CA ILE A 386 37.83 -13.54 37.90
C ILE A 386 38.11 -14.00 36.46
N PRO A 387 39.10 -14.90 36.24
CA PRO A 387 39.43 -15.39 34.91
C PRO A 387 38.35 -16.35 34.33
N GLU A 388 38.45 -16.68 33.03
CA GLU A 388 37.46 -17.51 32.31
C GLU A 388 37.11 -18.80 33.08
N MET A 389 35.82 -19.00 33.34
CA MET A 389 35.30 -20.06 34.21
C MET A 389 34.78 -21.26 33.40
N ASP A 390 34.59 -21.12 32.10
CA ASP A 390 34.25 -22.25 31.24
C ASP A 390 35.50 -23.09 30.94
N HIS A 391 35.56 -24.29 31.53
CA HIS A 391 36.64 -25.25 31.30
C HIS A 391 36.83 -25.64 29.83
N ARG A 392 35.83 -25.44 28.95
CA ARG A 392 35.97 -25.70 27.50
C ARG A 392 36.64 -24.54 26.76
N LYS A 393 36.64 -23.35 27.34
CA LYS A 393 37.19 -22.12 26.73
C LYS A 393 38.62 -21.81 27.17
N CYS A 394 39.14 -22.49 28.20
CA CYS A 394 40.56 -22.37 28.54
C CYS A 394 41.43 -23.07 27.47
N LYS A 395 42.71 -22.69 27.37
CA LYS A 395 43.63 -23.26 26.36
C LYS A 395 43.77 -24.79 26.48
N LEU A 396 43.70 -25.33 27.69
CA LEU A 396 43.70 -26.78 27.92
C LEU A 396 42.41 -27.40 27.41
N GLY A 397 41.25 -26.84 27.73
CA GLY A 397 39.94 -27.33 27.29
C GLY A 397 39.79 -27.33 25.78
N MET A 398 40.18 -26.23 25.14
CA MET A 398 40.19 -26.11 23.68
C MET A 398 40.98 -27.24 23.02
N TRP A 399 42.14 -27.59 23.58
CA TRP A 399 42.94 -28.71 23.11
C TRP A 399 42.36 -30.07 23.52
N TYR A 400 41.91 -30.22 24.76
CA TYR A 400 41.41 -31.48 25.32
C TYR A 400 40.27 -32.06 24.49
N TYR A 401 39.32 -31.22 24.10
CA TYR A 401 38.12 -31.61 23.37
C TYR A 401 38.31 -31.66 21.84
N SER A 402 39.47 -31.24 21.33
CA SER A 402 39.81 -31.30 19.90
C SER A 402 40.91 -32.32 19.58
N ALA A 403 41.67 -32.77 20.58
CA ALA A 403 42.77 -33.70 20.42
C ALA A 403 42.28 -35.07 19.94
N ALA A 404 42.67 -35.44 18.72
CA ALA A 404 42.41 -36.77 18.15
C ALA A 404 43.47 -37.78 18.60
N ILE A 405 43.36 -38.30 19.83
CA ILE A 405 44.36 -39.20 20.42
C ILE A 405 44.15 -40.63 19.93
N LYS A 406 45.20 -41.22 19.35
CA LYS A 406 45.19 -42.59 18.82
C LYS A 406 45.93 -43.61 19.69
N ASP A 407 46.87 -43.16 20.54
CA ASP A 407 47.63 -44.06 21.42
C ASP A 407 46.78 -44.38 22.68
N PRO A 408 46.42 -45.65 22.94
CA PRO A 408 45.64 -46.03 24.12
C PRO A 408 46.31 -45.64 25.46
N ARG A 409 47.65 -45.59 25.52
CA ARG A 409 48.38 -45.15 26.72
C ARG A 409 48.20 -43.65 26.95
N GLN A 410 48.25 -42.86 25.87
CA GLN A 410 47.98 -41.41 25.91
C GLN A 410 46.52 -41.12 26.23
N GLU A 411 45.59 -41.89 25.67
CA GLU A 411 44.16 -41.72 25.89
C GLU A 411 43.81 -41.86 27.38
N LYS A 412 44.45 -42.80 28.09
CA LYS A 412 44.25 -43.00 29.52
C LYS A 412 44.62 -41.77 30.35
N VAL A 413 45.82 -41.22 30.13
CA VAL A 413 46.29 -40.01 30.84
C VAL A 413 45.59 -38.74 30.39
N HIS A 414 45.07 -38.72 29.15
CA HIS A 414 44.21 -37.65 28.67
C HIS A 414 42.88 -37.66 29.41
N ARG A 415 42.14 -38.76 29.35
CA ARG A 415 40.81 -38.89 29.98
C ARG A 415 40.85 -38.63 31.50
N SER A 416 41.95 -38.95 32.18
CA SER A 416 42.06 -38.68 33.63
C SER A 416 42.04 -37.19 33.98
N MET A 417 42.34 -36.28 33.04
CA MET A 417 42.31 -34.84 33.26
C MET A 417 40.90 -34.25 33.27
N GLU A 418 39.93 -34.85 32.58
CA GLU A 418 38.63 -34.21 32.29
C GLU A 418 37.85 -33.85 33.55
N GLU A 419 37.67 -34.83 34.42
CA GLU A 419 36.85 -34.67 35.61
C GLU A 419 37.49 -33.69 36.62
N PRO A 420 38.78 -33.80 36.98
CA PRO A 420 39.45 -32.82 37.85
C PRO A 420 39.45 -31.41 37.26
N HIS A 421 39.67 -31.26 35.94
CA HIS A 421 39.66 -29.98 35.24
C HIS A 421 38.26 -29.33 35.28
N MET A 422 37.21 -30.09 34.97
CA MET A 422 35.82 -29.62 35.04
C MET A 422 35.43 -29.21 36.46
N ARG A 423 35.81 -30.01 37.47
CA ARG A 423 35.52 -29.73 38.89
C ARG A 423 36.23 -28.47 39.38
N LEU A 424 37.48 -28.23 38.97
CA LEU A 424 38.23 -27.01 39.31
C LEU A 424 37.50 -25.75 38.82
N HIS A 425 37.15 -25.71 37.54
CA HIS A 425 36.44 -24.57 36.94
C HIS A 425 35.03 -24.38 37.50
N SER A 426 34.32 -25.49 37.80
CA SER A 426 33.00 -25.44 38.42
C SER A 426 33.04 -24.86 39.84
N ALA A 427 34.05 -25.22 40.63
CA ALA A 427 34.25 -24.66 41.98
C ALA A 427 34.47 -23.14 41.92
N ALA A 428 35.24 -22.63 40.96
CA ALA A 428 35.40 -21.18 40.76
C ALA A 428 34.09 -20.49 40.39
N LYS A 429 33.24 -21.10 39.55
CA LYS A 429 31.91 -20.57 39.22
C LYS A 429 31.03 -20.44 40.46
N ILE A 430 31.04 -21.45 41.33
CA ILE A 430 30.29 -21.46 42.59
C ILE A 430 30.82 -20.40 43.56
N ILE A 431 32.15 -20.26 43.68
CA ILE A 431 32.77 -19.20 44.49
C ILE A 431 32.34 -17.81 43.99
N CYS A 432 32.28 -17.62 42.68
CA CYS A 432 31.83 -16.39 42.03
C CYS A 432 30.37 -16.03 42.39
N GLU A 433 29.50 -17.04 42.51
CA GLU A 433 28.13 -16.88 43.01
C GLU A 433 28.10 -16.48 44.49
N PHE A 434 28.91 -17.13 45.34
CA PHE A 434 28.98 -16.78 46.77
C PHE A 434 29.60 -15.42 47.07
N ILE A 435 30.51 -14.92 46.22
CA ILE A 435 31.04 -13.54 46.31
C ILE A 435 29.90 -12.54 46.05
N LYS A 436 29.02 -12.79 45.06
CA LYS A 436 27.84 -11.93 44.80
C LYS A 436 26.87 -11.91 45.98
N GLU A 437 26.74 -13.05 46.67
CA GLU A 437 25.85 -13.22 47.83
C GLU A 437 26.47 -12.72 49.15
N GLY A 438 27.77 -12.42 49.18
CA GLY A 438 28.48 -11.96 50.38
C GLY A 438 28.70 -13.05 51.45
N ASN A 439 28.59 -14.34 51.09
CA ASN A 439 28.65 -15.45 52.04
C ASN A 439 30.08 -15.97 52.25
N LEU A 440 30.81 -15.35 53.20
CA LEU A 440 32.21 -15.66 53.47
C LEU A 440 32.45 -17.12 53.94
N GLU A 441 31.53 -17.71 54.69
CA GLU A 441 31.65 -19.11 55.15
C GLU A 441 31.45 -20.12 54.01
N ALA A 442 30.56 -19.81 53.06
CA ALA A 442 30.37 -20.63 51.87
C ALA A 442 31.58 -20.53 50.92
N ILE A 443 32.17 -19.34 50.79
CA ILE A 443 33.41 -19.13 50.04
C ILE A 443 34.53 -19.98 50.61
N GLU A 444 34.77 -19.95 51.93
CA GLU A 444 35.89 -20.70 52.53
C GLU A 444 35.74 -22.21 52.36
N ARG A 445 34.52 -22.75 52.54
CA ARG A 445 34.25 -24.18 52.29
C ARG A 445 34.47 -24.58 50.84
N GLU A 446 34.12 -23.72 49.89
CA GLU A 446 34.32 -24.02 48.47
C GLU A 446 35.79 -23.82 48.04
N ARG A 447 36.53 -22.93 48.70
CA ARG A 447 37.99 -22.79 48.54
C ARG A 447 38.74 -24.06 48.95
N GLU A 448 38.33 -24.74 50.03
CA GLU A 448 38.91 -26.04 50.41
C GLU A 448 38.72 -27.09 49.30
N LYS A 449 37.54 -27.13 48.67
CA LYS A 449 37.28 -28.02 47.53
C LYS A 449 38.06 -27.60 46.28
N LEU A 450 38.20 -26.30 46.03
CA LEU A 450 39.03 -25.76 44.95
C LEU A 450 40.49 -26.22 45.10
N ALA A 451 41.04 -26.15 46.32
CA ALA A 451 42.41 -26.59 46.60
C ALA A 451 42.60 -28.10 46.37
N GLU A 452 41.60 -28.92 46.72
CA GLU A 452 41.64 -30.36 46.46
C GLU A 452 41.52 -30.68 44.96
N ASN A 453 40.59 -30.03 44.26
CA ASN A 453 40.46 -30.17 42.81
C ASN A 453 41.72 -29.69 42.06
N TYR A 454 42.37 -28.64 42.57
CA TYR A 454 43.65 -28.14 42.04
C TYR A 454 44.77 -29.19 42.20
N LYS A 455 44.90 -29.81 43.38
CA LYS A 455 45.87 -30.92 43.57
C LYS A 455 45.60 -32.07 42.60
N ASN A 456 44.32 -32.43 42.42
CA ASN A 456 43.93 -33.52 41.53
C ASN A 456 44.30 -33.24 40.07
N ILE A 457 44.05 -32.02 39.55
CA ILE A 457 44.44 -31.70 38.17
C ILE A 457 45.97 -31.58 38.02
N ILE A 458 46.68 -31.06 39.03
CA ILE A 458 48.16 -31.01 39.02
C ILE A 458 48.77 -32.41 39.02
N SER A 459 48.17 -33.36 39.74
CA SER A 459 48.56 -34.78 39.67
C SER A 459 48.36 -35.33 38.27
N CYS A 460 47.23 -35.02 37.63
CA CYS A 460 46.98 -35.47 36.25
C CYS A 460 47.97 -34.86 35.25
N PHE A 461 48.34 -33.58 35.42
CA PHE A 461 49.40 -32.95 34.65
C PHE A 461 50.73 -33.70 34.80
N HIS A 462 51.08 -34.08 36.02
CA HIS A 462 52.30 -34.86 36.30
C HIS A 462 52.27 -36.27 35.67
N ASP A 463 51.12 -36.95 35.72
CA ASP A 463 50.95 -38.25 35.08
C ASP A 463 51.11 -38.15 33.56
N TYR A 464 50.60 -37.08 32.95
CA TYR A 464 50.73 -36.82 31.51
C TYR A 464 52.17 -36.44 31.14
N GLU A 465 52.84 -35.59 31.94
CA GLU A 465 54.27 -35.28 31.79
C GLU A 465 55.12 -36.56 31.81
N THR A 466 54.94 -37.40 32.82
CA THR A 466 55.68 -38.67 32.97
C THR A 466 55.46 -39.60 31.77
N TYR A 467 54.22 -39.69 31.28
CA TYR A 467 53.92 -40.44 30.06
C TYR A 467 54.69 -39.88 28.85
N LEU A 468 54.70 -38.56 28.66
CA LEU A 468 55.39 -37.93 27.53
C LEU A 468 56.91 -38.07 27.64
N GLU A 469 57.50 -37.90 28.82
CA GLU A 469 58.92 -38.13 29.07
C GLU A 469 59.32 -39.56 28.70
N SER A 470 58.54 -40.56 29.13
CA SER A 470 58.77 -41.96 28.77
C SER A 470 58.77 -42.17 27.24
N ARG A 471 57.86 -41.50 26.53
CA ARG A 471 57.72 -41.58 25.07
C ARG A 471 58.84 -40.84 24.32
N ILE A 472 59.34 -39.75 24.88
CA ILE A 472 60.51 -39.02 24.34
C ILE A 472 61.75 -39.88 24.50
N LEU A 473 61.93 -40.52 25.66
CA LEU A 473 63.02 -41.46 25.92
C LEU A 473 62.96 -42.69 25.00
N GLU A 474 61.78 -43.30 24.82
CA GLU A 474 61.54 -44.41 23.87
C GLU A 474 61.90 -44.03 22.42
N LYS A 475 61.84 -42.74 22.04
CA LYS A 475 62.21 -42.24 20.71
C LYS A 475 63.70 -41.90 20.56
N LEU A 476 64.39 -41.65 21.68
CA LEU A 476 65.81 -41.30 21.72
C LEU A 476 66.72 -42.55 21.84
N SER A 477 66.19 -43.64 22.41
CA SER A 477 66.78 -45.00 22.39
C SER A 477 66.62 -45.66 21.03
#